data_AF-A0A936T265-F1
#
_entry.id   AF-A0A936T265-F1
#
_cell.length_a   1.000
_cell.length_b   1.000
_cell.length_c   1.000
_cell.angle_alpha   90.00
_cell.angle_beta   90.00
_cell.angle_gamma   90.00
#
_symmetry.space_group_name_H-M   'P 1'
#
loop_
_entity.id
_entity.type
_entity.pdbx_description
1 polymer ?
#
loop_
_entity_poly.entity_id
_entity_poly.type
_entity_poly.pdbx_seq_one_letter_code
_entity_poly.pdbx_strand_id
1 'polypeptide(L)'
;MRVSLLTTGIMEFRGLAAALQKLFPDHEFHVEPYAPGKPFHGFTSCTVQLLPPGNGSGKAGTMLRAALGTLVPPDTATPPSDLAYVVEDLELVNKGNERIMIEHVRESARRTISNIGSAMDPAFATRLMRERVSFHLAVPMPESWFFGDFSALQTEVPSAYWPPNIAPNRDPEDFLTDDPAYDADDGSACKGFASGRMPSWISARRKEHPKKYLEWLMRDHTLGDCSKYLEQHEGVRLLGKLNWPTVLATSTWFPYLRALVRDLEAALGSSAVGIPTGGDEAPLTSMFNERSNPILRNL
;
A
#
# COMPACT_ATOMS: atom_id res chain seq x y z
N MET A 1 -0.74 6.50 21.04
CA MET A 1 -1.78 5.58 20.53
C MET A 1 -1.12 4.39 19.87
N ARG A 2 -1.77 3.23 19.87
CA ARG A 2 -1.33 1.98 19.26
C ARG A 2 -2.10 1.73 17.95
N VAL A 3 -1.39 1.58 16.84
CA VAL A 3 -1.95 1.48 15.48
C VAL A 3 -1.60 0.13 14.87
N SER A 4 -2.62 -0.66 14.53
CA SER A 4 -2.47 -1.90 13.76
C SER A 4 -2.50 -1.61 12.26
N LEU A 5 -1.54 -2.16 11.51
CA LEU A 5 -1.50 -2.12 10.05
C LEU A 5 -1.83 -3.52 9.50
N LEU A 6 -2.84 -3.61 8.65
CA LEU A 6 -3.21 -4.82 7.93
C LEU A 6 -2.83 -4.62 6.46
N THR A 7 -1.70 -5.19 6.06
CA THR A 7 -1.11 -4.96 4.73
C THR A 7 -1.13 -6.22 3.88
N THR A 8 -1.04 -6.05 2.55
CA THR A 8 -1.13 -7.16 1.59
C THR A 8 0.17 -7.52 0.89
N GLY A 9 1.03 -6.54 0.62
CA GLY A 9 2.37 -6.79 0.14
C GLY A 9 3.33 -7.14 1.29
N ILE A 10 4.39 -7.88 0.94
CA ILE A 10 5.40 -8.34 1.90
C ILE A 10 6.31 -7.20 2.35
N MET A 11 6.47 -6.16 1.52
CA MET A 11 7.30 -5.01 1.79
C MET A 11 6.69 -4.14 2.88
N GLU A 12 5.41 -3.82 2.76
CA GLU A 12 4.63 -3.04 3.71
C GLU A 12 4.53 -3.81 5.02
N PHE A 13 4.31 -5.12 4.93
CA PHE A 13 4.23 -6.00 6.10
C PHE A 13 5.50 -5.96 6.95
N ARG A 14 6.67 -5.78 6.31
CA ARG A 14 7.96 -5.77 6.99
C ARG A 14 8.47 -4.37 7.30
N GLY A 15 8.07 -3.35 6.54
CA GLY A 15 8.70 -2.03 6.56
C GLY A 15 7.79 -0.87 6.90
N LEU A 16 6.47 -0.96 6.64
CA LEU A 16 5.59 0.20 6.72
C LEU A 16 5.44 0.74 8.14
N ALA A 17 5.29 -0.14 9.15
CA ALA A 17 5.21 0.28 10.55
C ALA A 17 6.45 1.08 10.96
N ALA A 18 7.65 0.59 10.64
CA ALA A 18 8.90 1.29 10.96
C ALA A 18 9.03 2.61 10.19
N ALA A 19 8.52 2.69 8.97
CA ALA A 19 8.56 3.90 8.17
C ALA A 19 7.58 4.97 8.68
N LEU A 20 6.36 4.57 9.10
CA LEU A 20 5.38 5.46 9.73
C LEU A 20 5.79 5.88 11.15
N GLN A 21 6.47 5.02 11.90
CA GLN A 21 7.02 5.34 13.23
C GLN A 21 7.96 6.56 13.18
N LYS A 22 8.66 6.79 12.06
CA LYS A 22 9.52 7.97 11.88
C LYS A 22 8.72 9.26 11.70
N LEU A 23 7.53 9.17 11.12
CA LEU A 23 6.62 10.30 10.93
C LEU A 23 5.87 10.64 12.22
N PHE A 24 5.56 9.63 13.04
CA PHE A 24 4.74 9.77 14.24
C PHE A 24 5.45 9.11 15.44
N PRO A 25 6.55 9.68 15.94
CA PRO A 25 7.42 9.04 16.92
C PRO A 25 6.77 8.77 18.29
N ASP A 26 5.72 9.53 18.64
CA ASP A 26 5.01 9.41 19.92
C ASP A 26 3.89 8.33 19.92
N HIS A 27 3.73 7.63 18.80
CA HIS A 27 2.72 6.59 18.62
C HIS A 27 3.40 5.26 18.31
N GLU A 28 2.70 4.15 18.50
CA GLU A 28 3.24 2.82 18.25
C GLU A 28 2.57 2.21 17.02
N PHE A 29 3.37 1.81 16.02
CA PHE A 29 2.88 1.10 14.84
C PHE A 29 3.31 -0.35 14.88
N HIS A 30 2.37 -1.25 14.60
CA HIS A 30 2.64 -2.67 14.45
C HIS A 30 1.87 -3.23 13.27
N VAL A 31 2.35 -4.35 12.74
CA VAL A 31 1.74 -5.01 11.60
C VAL A 31 1.07 -6.29 12.06
N GLU A 32 -0.17 -6.49 11.61
CA GLU A 32 -0.93 -7.70 11.88
C GLU A 32 -0.64 -8.76 10.80
N PRO A 33 -0.22 -9.96 11.21
CA PRO A 33 -0.06 -11.07 10.28
C PRO A 33 -1.40 -11.75 10.00
N TYR A 34 -1.62 -12.15 8.75
CA TYR A 34 -2.67 -13.13 8.44
C TYR A 34 -2.30 -14.53 8.95
N ALA A 35 -1.02 -14.86 8.86
CA ALA A 35 -0.40 -16.06 9.42
C ALA A 35 1.05 -15.75 9.82
N PRO A 36 1.71 -16.53 10.68
CA PRO A 36 3.06 -16.23 11.15
C PRO A 36 4.03 -15.87 10.02
N GLY A 37 4.50 -14.61 10.04
CA GLY A 37 5.42 -14.07 9.04
C GLY A 37 4.83 -13.79 7.66
N LYS A 38 3.51 -13.74 7.49
CA LYS A 38 2.83 -13.54 6.20
C LYS A 38 1.83 -12.38 6.23
N PRO A 39 1.81 -11.53 5.18
CA PRO A 39 0.79 -10.50 5.00
C PRO A 39 -0.58 -11.10 4.69
N PHE A 40 -1.61 -10.26 4.71
CA PHE A 40 -2.92 -10.62 4.22
C PHE A 40 -2.92 -10.87 2.71
N HIS A 41 -3.87 -11.68 2.25
CA HIS A 41 -4.04 -11.89 0.81
C HIS A 41 -4.70 -10.68 0.18
N GLY A 42 -3.98 -10.00 -0.73
CA GLY A 42 -4.53 -8.95 -1.57
C GLY A 42 -5.73 -9.42 -2.39
N PHE A 43 -6.72 -8.53 -2.53
CA PHE A 43 -7.91 -8.74 -3.35
C PHE A 43 -7.85 -7.98 -4.68
N THR A 44 -6.78 -7.24 -4.93
CA THR A 44 -6.53 -6.49 -6.17
C THR A 44 -5.67 -7.25 -7.17
N SER A 45 -5.19 -8.44 -6.85
CA SER A 45 -4.34 -9.26 -7.76
C SER A 45 -5.04 -9.70 -9.05
N CYS A 46 -6.36 -9.53 -9.15
CA CYS A 46 -7.16 -9.71 -10.35
C CYS A 46 -8.18 -8.58 -10.47
N THR A 47 -8.83 -8.44 -11.63
CA THR A 47 -9.88 -7.44 -11.83
C THR A 47 -10.94 -7.57 -10.73
N VAL A 48 -11.07 -6.53 -9.91
CA VAL A 48 -12.06 -6.49 -8.85
C VAL A 48 -13.42 -6.30 -9.49
N GLN A 49 -14.29 -7.26 -9.24
CA GLN A 49 -15.70 -7.16 -9.56
C GLN A 49 -16.47 -6.77 -8.30
N LEU A 50 -17.57 -6.06 -8.48
CA LEU A 50 -18.52 -5.85 -7.40
C LEU A 50 -18.99 -7.22 -6.89
N LEU A 51 -19.04 -7.37 -5.56
CA LEU A 51 -19.44 -8.64 -4.96
C LEU A 51 -20.84 -9.01 -5.44
N PRO A 52 -21.05 -10.24 -5.95
CA PRO A 52 -22.40 -10.70 -6.22
C PRO A 52 -23.21 -10.72 -4.91
N PRO A 53 -24.55 -10.64 -4.98
CA PRO A 53 -25.42 -10.81 -3.82
C PRO A 53 -25.11 -12.15 -3.14
N GLY A 54 -24.76 -12.15 -1.84
CA GLY A 54 -24.46 -13.38 -1.09
C GLY A 54 -23.70 -13.16 0.22
N ASN A 55 -23.54 -14.24 1.00
CA ASN A 55 -22.99 -14.19 2.38
C ASN A 55 -21.45 -14.17 2.46
N GLY A 56 -20.75 -14.31 1.32
CA GLY A 56 -19.29 -14.26 1.26
C GLY A 56 -18.78 -12.84 1.50
N SER A 57 -17.85 -12.70 2.44
CA SER A 57 -17.18 -11.43 2.76
C SER A 57 -15.82 -11.28 2.06
N GLY A 58 -15.35 -12.34 1.37
CA GLY A 58 -14.12 -12.32 0.59
C GLY A 58 -12.85 -12.04 1.41
N LYS A 59 -11.77 -11.71 0.70
CA LYS A 59 -10.48 -11.33 1.29
C LYS A 59 -10.58 -9.98 2.03
N ALA A 60 -11.23 -8.98 1.42
CA ALA A 60 -11.47 -7.67 2.05
C ALA A 60 -12.22 -7.79 3.38
N GLY A 61 -13.30 -8.57 3.45
CA GLY A 61 -14.02 -8.79 4.70
C GLY A 61 -13.25 -9.61 5.74
N THR A 62 -12.28 -10.43 5.32
CA THR A 62 -11.36 -11.11 6.25
C THR A 62 -10.43 -10.10 6.91
N MET A 63 -9.88 -9.15 6.14
CA MET A 63 -9.07 -8.05 6.67
C MET A 63 -9.89 -7.13 7.58
N LEU A 64 -11.12 -6.78 7.20
CA LEU A 64 -11.99 -5.93 8.02
C LEU A 64 -12.40 -6.61 9.34
N ARG A 65 -12.63 -7.93 9.34
CA ARG A 65 -12.81 -8.69 10.58
C ARG A 65 -11.56 -8.69 11.45
N ALA A 66 -10.40 -8.89 10.85
CA ALA A 66 -9.13 -8.84 11.58
C ALA A 66 -8.91 -7.45 12.18
N ALA A 67 -9.18 -6.37 11.43
CA ALA A 67 -9.10 -4.99 11.92
C ALA A 67 -9.99 -4.79 13.16
N LEU A 68 -11.25 -5.22 13.12
CA LEU A 68 -12.12 -5.21 14.30
C LEU A 68 -11.55 -6.02 15.48
N GLY A 69 -10.98 -7.19 15.20
CA GLY A 69 -10.33 -8.03 16.20
C GLY A 69 -9.14 -7.37 16.90
N THR A 70 -8.40 -6.48 16.22
CA THR A 70 -7.32 -5.70 16.86
C THR A 70 -7.85 -4.66 17.84
N LEU A 71 -9.03 -4.10 17.57
CA LEU A 71 -9.66 -3.08 18.43
C LEU A 71 -10.34 -3.71 19.65
N VAL A 72 -10.78 -4.97 19.52
CA VAL A 72 -11.41 -5.75 20.59
C VAL A 72 -10.79 -7.15 20.62
N PRO A 73 -9.57 -7.30 21.16
CA PRO A 73 -8.90 -8.59 21.25
C PRO A 73 -9.73 -9.61 22.02
N PRO A 74 -9.67 -10.90 21.64
CA PRO A 74 -10.44 -11.96 22.29
C PRO A 74 -9.93 -12.31 23.70
N ASP A 75 -8.69 -11.93 24.02
CA ASP A 75 -8.06 -12.18 25.31
C ASP A 75 -7.60 -10.87 25.97
N THR A 76 -7.38 -10.94 27.28
CA THR A 76 -6.95 -9.80 28.10
C THR A 76 -5.44 -9.58 28.10
N ALA A 77 -4.67 -10.49 27.50
CA ALA A 77 -3.20 -10.40 27.44
C ALA A 77 -2.73 -9.53 26.27
N THR A 78 -3.50 -9.50 25.19
CA THR A 78 -3.24 -8.70 24.00
C THR A 78 -3.80 -7.30 24.20
N PRO A 79 -2.97 -6.24 24.23
CA PRO A 79 -3.46 -4.88 24.35
C PRO A 79 -4.26 -4.52 23.09
N PRO A 80 -5.45 -3.91 23.22
CA PRO A 80 -6.22 -3.45 22.08
C PRO A 80 -5.48 -2.33 21.35
N SER A 81 -5.66 -2.28 20.03
CA SER A 81 -5.27 -1.14 19.22
C SER A 81 -6.26 0.00 19.37
N ASP A 82 -5.76 1.22 19.30
CA ASP A 82 -6.59 2.42 19.24
C ASP A 82 -7.16 2.62 17.84
N LEU A 83 -6.40 2.22 16.82
CA LEU A 83 -6.69 2.39 15.40
C LEU A 83 -6.26 1.16 14.60
N ALA A 84 -6.97 0.86 13.51
CA ALA A 84 -6.62 -0.17 12.55
C ALA A 84 -6.67 0.38 11.12
N TYR A 85 -5.56 0.25 10.39
CA TYR A 85 -5.42 0.71 9.01
C TYR A 85 -5.22 -0.47 8.09
N VAL A 86 -6.14 -0.62 7.15
CA VAL A 86 -6.04 -1.56 6.05
C VAL A 86 -5.34 -0.87 4.89
N VAL A 87 -4.21 -1.42 4.43
CA VAL A 87 -3.45 -0.88 3.30
C VAL A 87 -3.33 -1.95 2.22
N GLU A 88 -3.91 -1.68 1.06
CA GLU A 88 -3.97 -2.60 -0.08
C GLU A 88 -3.23 -2.01 -1.28
N ASP A 89 -2.44 -2.84 -1.95
CA ASP A 89 -1.74 -2.44 -3.17
C ASP A 89 -2.73 -2.40 -4.35
N LEU A 90 -2.67 -1.36 -5.18
CA LEU A 90 -3.53 -1.23 -6.37
C LEU A 90 -2.86 -1.79 -7.62
N GLU A 91 -2.81 -3.12 -7.71
CA GLU A 91 -2.24 -3.80 -8.88
C GLU A 91 -2.78 -3.23 -10.21
N LEU A 92 -1.90 -3.13 -11.21
CA LEU A 92 -2.19 -2.40 -12.46
C LEU A 92 -3.43 -2.85 -13.22
N VAL A 93 -3.86 -4.09 -13.02
CA VAL A 93 -5.10 -4.63 -13.60
C VAL A 93 -6.35 -3.89 -13.11
N ASN A 94 -6.26 -3.18 -11.98
CA ASN A 94 -7.31 -2.36 -11.38
C ASN A 94 -7.06 -0.85 -11.46
N LYS A 95 -5.99 -0.40 -12.12
CA LYS A 95 -5.77 1.03 -12.37
C LYS A 95 -6.96 1.61 -13.15
N GLY A 96 -7.58 2.67 -12.64
CA GLY A 96 -8.82 3.26 -13.16
C GLY A 96 -10.12 2.65 -12.62
N ASN A 97 -10.04 1.55 -11.87
CA ASN A 97 -11.19 0.87 -11.23
C ASN A 97 -11.25 1.13 -9.71
N GLU A 98 -10.57 2.15 -9.20
CA GLU A 98 -10.43 2.44 -7.77
C GLU A 98 -11.80 2.61 -7.10
N ARG A 99 -12.75 3.26 -7.79
CA ARG A 99 -14.13 3.41 -7.28
C ARG A 99 -14.83 2.07 -7.07
N ILE A 100 -14.66 1.10 -7.97
CA ILE A 100 -15.26 -0.24 -7.84
C ILE A 100 -14.67 -0.95 -6.62
N MET A 101 -13.36 -0.82 -6.41
CA MET A 101 -12.69 -1.40 -5.25
C MET A 101 -13.16 -0.79 -3.94
N ILE A 102 -13.33 0.53 -3.91
CA ILE A 102 -13.84 1.23 -2.73
C ILE A 102 -15.26 0.76 -2.41
N GLU A 103 -16.14 0.61 -3.41
CA GLU A 103 -17.48 0.04 -3.15
C GLU A 103 -17.40 -1.44 -2.73
N HIS A 104 -16.47 -2.22 -3.27
CA HIS A 104 -16.22 -3.59 -2.82
C HIS A 104 -15.84 -3.64 -1.33
N VAL A 105 -14.98 -2.73 -0.86
CA VAL A 105 -14.59 -2.62 0.56
C VAL A 105 -15.78 -2.16 1.40
N ARG A 106 -16.55 -1.17 0.95
CA ARG A 106 -17.76 -0.69 1.66
C ARG A 106 -18.76 -1.83 1.84
N GLU A 107 -19.02 -2.58 0.79
CA GLU A 107 -19.92 -3.72 0.84
C GLU A 107 -19.38 -4.84 1.73
N SER A 108 -18.08 -5.10 1.67
CA SER A 108 -17.41 -6.05 2.57
C SER A 108 -17.51 -5.64 4.04
N ALA A 109 -17.45 -4.34 4.34
CA ALA A 109 -17.63 -3.80 5.68
C ALA A 109 -19.06 -3.98 6.18
N ARG A 110 -20.07 -3.67 5.35
CA ARG A 110 -21.49 -3.91 5.68
C ARG A 110 -21.75 -5.39 5.99
N ARG A 111 -21.26 -6.29 5.13
CA ARG A 111 -21.37 -7.74 5.34
C ARG A 111 -20.62 -8.20 6.59
N THR A 112 -19.46 -7.63 6.86
CA THR A 112 -18.68 -7.95 8.07
C THR A 112 -19.44 -7.60 9.34
N ILE A 113 -20.03 -6.40 9.40
CA ILE A 113 -20.87 -5.97 10.53
C ILE A 113 -22.12 -6.86 10.64
N SER A 114 -22.82 -7.12 9.53
CA SER A 114 -24.02 -7.95 9.53
C SER A 114 -23.75 -9.40 9.95
N ASN A 115 -22.56 -9.92 9.69
CA ASN A 115 -22.18 -11.31 9.96
C ASN A 115 -21.37 -11.47 11.25
N ILE A 116 -21.23 -10.43 12.08
CA ILE A 116 -20.45 -10.51 13.33
C ILE A 116 -21.12 -11.43 14.37
N GLY A 117 -22.40 -11.75 14.18
CA GLY A 117 -23.13 -12.71 14.99
C GLY A 117 -23.23 -12.28 16.46
N SER A 118 -23.08 -13.23 17.37
CA SER A 118 -23.07 -12.97 18.81
C SER A 118 -21.71 -12.51 19.35
N ALA A 119 -20.69 -12.39 18.50
CA ALA A 119 -19.34 -12.01 18.94
C ALA A 119 -19.25 -10.54 19.38
N MET A 120 -20.09 -9.67 18.80
CA MET A 120 -20.12 -8.24 19.11
C MET A 120 -21.49 -7.66 18.76
N ASP A 121 -21.94 -6.67 19.51
CA ASP A 121 -23.12 -5.88 19.13
C ASP A 121 -22.87 -5.14 17.79
N PRO A 122 -23.75 -5.28 16.77
CA PRO A 122 -23.57 -4.63 15.48
C PRO A 122 -23.50 -3.09 15.53
N ALA A 123 -24.23 -2.46 16.46
CA ALA A 123 -24.17 -1.00 16.61
C ALA A 123 -22.81 -0.56 17.17
N PHE A 124 -22.28 -1.28 18.16
CA PHE A 124 -20.92 -1.08 18.65
C PHE A 124 -19.86 -1.33 17.57
N ALA A 125 -19.96 -2.42 16.79
CA ALA A 125 -19.05 -2.72 15.68
C ALA A 125 -19.08 -1.60 14.63
N THR A 126 -20.27 -1.11 14.27
CA THR A 126 -20.45 0.02 13.34
C THR A 126 -19.74 1.27 13.85
N ARG A 127 -19.87 1.58 15.15
CA ARG A 127 -19.16 2.72 15.76
C ARG A 127 -17.65 2.57 15.65
N LEU A 128 -17.11 1.41 16.02
CA LEU A 128 -15.66 1.15 15.93
C LEU A 128 -15.13 1.31 14.51
N MET A 129 -15.83 0.74 13.52
CA MET A 129 -15.44 0.86 12.11
C MET A 129 -15.39 2.32 11.66
N ARG A 130 -16.39 3.12 12.03
CA ARG A 130 -16.49 4.54 11.67
C ARG A 130 -15.49 5.45 12.37
N GLU A 131 -15.05 5.09 13.57
CA GLU A 131 -14.20 5.97 14.37
C GLU A 131 -12.72 5.60 14.26
N ARG A 132 -12.42 4.31 14.04
CA ARG A 132 -11.09 3.72 14.29
C ARG A 132 -10.54 2.82 13.19
N VAL A 133 -11.34 2.49 12.16
CA VAL A 133 -10.87 1.65 11.04
C VAL A 133 -10.80 2.50 9.78
N SER A 134 -9.65 2.49 9.12
CA SER A 134 -9.43 3.17 7.84
C SER A 134 -8.96 2.21 6.76
N PHE A 135 -9.26 2.52 5.51
CA PHE A 135 -8.82 1.76 4.33
C PHE A 135 -8.10 2.68 3.34
N HIS A 136 -6.88 2.34 2.97
CA HIS A 136 -6.07 3.10 2.03
C HIS A 136 -5.52 2.22 0.91
N LEU A 137 -5.32 2.85 -0.24
CA LEU A 137 -4.69 2.23 -1.41
C LEU A 137 -3.26 2.73 -1.54
N ALA A 138 -2.36 1.84 -1.92
CA ALA A 138 -1.06 2.23 -2.43
C ALA A 138 -1.04 2.09 -3.95
N VAL A 139 -0.83 3.20 -4.66
CA VAL A 139 -1.16 3.32 -6.08
C VAL A 139 0.10 3.51 -6.94
N PRO A 140 0.25 2.78 -8.07
CA PRO A 140 -0.35 1.45 -8.30
C PRO A 140 0.23 0.40 -7.32
N MET A 141 1.30 0.72 -6.62
CA MET A 141 1.89 -0.11 -5.56
C MET A 141 2.88 0.76 -4.81
N PRO A 142 3.24 0.43 -3.56
CA PRO A 142 4.18 1.19 -2.75
C PRO A 142 5.54 1.43 -3.39
N GLU A 143 6.01 0.63 -4.35
CA GLU A 143 7.24 0.91 -5.09
C GLU A 143 7.21 2.26 -5.83
N SER A 144 6.03 2.79 -6.16
CA SER A 144 5.93 4.12 -6.77
C SER A 144 6.51 5.21 -5.86
N TRP A 145 6.40 5.06 -4.54
CA TRP A 145 6.88 6.03 -3.55
C TRP A 145 8.38 6.26 -3.64
N PHE A 146 9.14 5.25 -4.07
CA PHE A 146 10.60 5.35 -4.20
C PHE A 146 11.03 6.35 -5.27
N PHE A 147 10.19 6.56 -6.28
CA PHE A 147 10.46 7.53 -7.34
C PHE A 147 10.13 8.97 -6.93
N GLY A 148 9.52 9.17 -5.76
CA GLY A 148 9.37 10.49 -5.11
C GLY A 148 10.60 10.93 -4.31
N ASP A 149 11.51 10.02 -4.00
CA ASP A 149 12.77 10.31 -3.29
C ASP A 149 13.94 9.57 -3.93
N PHE A 150 14.58 10.25 -4.88
CA PHE A 150 15.74 9.71 -5.57
C PHE A 150 16.90 9.37 -4.61
N SER A 151 17.04 10.07 -3.49
CA SER A 151 18.14 9.83 -2.55
C SER A 151 18.06 8.46 -1.88
N ALA A 152 16.85 7.97 -1.59
CA ALA A 152 16.65 6.60 -1.12
C ALA A 152 17.05 5.57 -2.19
N LEU A 153 16.64 5.78 -3.45
CA LEU A 153 16.98 4.90 -4.58
C LEU A 153 18.48 4.79 -4.80
N GLN A 154 19.25 5.87 -4.61
CA GLN A 154 20.71 5.88 -4.75
C GLN A 154 21.43 4.91 -3.80
N THR A 155 20.75 4.42 -2.76
CA THR A 155 21.37 3.48 -1.82
C THR A 155 21.32 2.02 -2.27
N GLU A 156 20.49 1.69 -3.27
CA GLU A 156 20.29 0.31 -3.74
C GLU A 156 20.43 0.19 -5.28
N VAL A 157 20.03 1.22 -6.04
CA VAL A 157 20.12 1.23 -7.51
C VAL A 157 21.55 1.54 -7.95
N PRO A 158 22.15 0.79 -8.90
CA PRO A 158 23.47 1.09 -9.45
C PRO A 158 23.55 2.49 -10.10
N SER A 159 24.68 3.17 -9.93
CA SER A 159 24.89 4.53 -10.45
C SER A 159 24.82 4.68 -11.97
N ALA A 160 24.95 3.58 -12.71
CA ALA A 160 24.74 3.56 -14.16
C ALA A 160 23.31 3.92 -14.58
N TYR A 161 22.35 3.86 -13.66
CA TYR A 161 20.93 4.17 -13.89
C TYR A 161 20.48 5.42 -13.13
N TRP A 162 21.40 6.35 -12.82
CA TRP A 162 21.11 7.56 -12.07
C TRP A 162 21.03 8.81 -12.95
N PRO A 163 19.99 9.66 -12.78
CA PRO A 163 18.71 9.33 -12.13
C PRO A 163 17.89 8.33 -12.97
N PRO A 164 16.98 7.55 -12.35
CA PRO A 164 16.02 6.75 -13.10
C PRO A 164 15.20 7.62 -14.05
N ASN A 165 14.93 7.11 -15.25
CA ASN A 165 14.20 7.86 -16.25
C ASN A 165 12.69 7.63 -16.10
N ILE A 166 12.03 8.60 -15.47
CA ILE A 166 10.58 8.65 -15.27
C ILE A 166 10.01 9.73 -16.18
N ALA A 167 8.82 9.48 -16.74
CA ALA A 167 8.16 10.45 -17.60
C ALA A 167 8.04 11.83 -16.89
N PRO A 168 8.40 12.93 -17.56
CA PRO A 168 8.51 14.24 -16.92
C PRO A 168 7.15 14.74 -16.43
N ASN A 169 7.16 15.46 -15.30
CA ASN A 169 5.98 16.08 -14.68
C ASN A 169 4.84 15.09 -14.37
N ARG A 170 5.17 13.82 -14.14
CA ARG A 170 4.20 12.79 -13.82
C ARG A 170 4.26 12.43 -12.34
N ASP A 171 3.09 12.36 -11.73
CA ASP A 171 2.94 11.83 -10.37
C ASP A 171 3.41 10.37 -10.34
N PRO A 172 4.31 9.97 -9.43
CA PRO A 172 4.68 8.57 -9.29
C PRO A 172 3.50 7.64 -8.97
N GLU A 173 2.41 8.10 -8.34
CA GLU A 173 1.19 7.27 -8.21
C GLU A 173 0.47 7.03 -9.55
N ASP A 174 0.76 7.81 -10.58
CA ASP A 174 0.43 7.51 -11.98
C ASP A 174 1.68 7.07 -12.75
N PHE A 175 2.50 6.20 -12.13
CA PHE A 175 3.82 5.80 -12.63
C PHE A 175 3.87 5.54 -14.15
N LEU A 176 4.86 6.13 -14.80
CA LEU A 176 5.27 5.82 -16.18
C LEU A 176 6.76 6.08 -16.35
N THR A 177 7.47 5.12 -16.94
CA THR A 177 8.83 5.32 -17.45
C THR A 177 8.84 5.42 -18.98
N ASP A 178 9.65 6.32 -19.51
CA ASP A 178 9.99 6.46 -20.93
C ASP A 178 11.45 6.05 -21.22
N ASP A 179 12.07 5.29 -20.30
CA ASP A 179 13.44 4.80 -20.43
C ASP A 179 13.63 3.96 -21.71
N PRO A 180 14.38 4.44 -22.70
CA PRO A 180 14.55 3.73 -23.97
C PRO A 180 15.40 2.47 -23.82
N ALA A 181 16.32 2.42 -22.86
CA ALA A 181 17.12 1.23 -22.60
C ALA A 181 16.28 0.16 -21.93
N TYR A 182 15.35 0.55 -21.05
CA TYR A 182 14.33 -0.37 -20.55
C TYR A 182 13.45 -0.86 -21.70
N ASP A 183 12.86 0.03 -22.49
CA ASP A 183 11.94 -0.35 -23.58
C ASP A 183 12.57 -1.33 -24.59
N ALA A 184 13.86 -1.14 -24.91
CA ALA A 184 14.61 -1.97 -25.84
C ALA A 184 15.11 -3.31 -25.25
N ASP A 185 15.16 -3.46 -23.92
CA ASP A 185 15.65 -4.67 -23.26
C ASP A 185 14.62 -5.81 -23.39
N ASP A 186 14.96 -6.87 -24.12
CA ASP A 186 14.14 -8.06 -24.32
C ASP A 186 14.40 -9.18 -23.30
N GLY A 187 15.31 -8.95 -22.35
CA GLY A 187 15.71 -9.90 -21.32
C GLY A 187 16.66 -11.00 -21.81
N SER A 188 17.10 -10.98 -23.08
CA SER A 188 17.95 -12.03 -23.67
C SER A 188 19.31 -12.17 -23.00
N ALA A 189 19.81 -11.09 -22.36
CA ALA A 189 21.05 -11.09 -21.61
C ALA A 189 20.97 -11.84 -20.27
N CYS A 190 19.77 -12.20 -19.81
CA CYS A 190 19.57 -12.87 -18.54
C CYS A 190 19.88 -14.37 -18.60
N LYS A 191 20.62 -14.86 -17.59
CA LYS A 191 20.95 -16.29 -17.46
C LYS A 191 19.73 -17.22 -17.52
N GLY A 192 18.61 -16.81 -16.93
CA GLY A 192 17.35 -17.57 -16.94
C GLY A 192 16.72 -17.70 -18.33
N PHE A 193 17.00 -16.77 -19.25
CA PHE A 193 16.35 -16.69 -20.55
C PHE A 193 16.63 -17.91 -21.43
N ALA A 194 17.88 -18.39 -21.45
CA ALA A 194 18.27 -19.60 -22.18
C ALA A 194 17.54 -20.86 -21.69
N SER A 195 17.06 -20.85 -20.44
CA SER A 195 16.25 -21.93 -19.86
C SER A 195 14.74 -21.72 -20.02
N GLY A 196 14.32 -20.77 -20.85
CA GLY A 196 12.92 -20.43 -21.09
C GLY A 196 12.27 -19.62 -19.97
N ARG A 197 13.04 -19.12 -19.00
CA ARG A 197 12.53 -18.25 -17.92
C ARG A 197 12.71 -16.80 -18.33
N MET A 198 11.61 -16.15 -18.69
CA MET A 198 11.62 -14.71 -18.94
C MET A 198 11.88 -13.95 -17.64
N PRO A 199 12.71 -12.89 -17.67
CA PRO A 199 12.88 -12.01 -16.51
C PRO A 199 11.56 -11.39 -16.09
N SER A 200 11.39 -11.21 -14.78
CA SER A 200 10.12 -10.79 -14.20
C SER A 200 9.66 -9.38 -14.65
N TRP A 201 10.58 -8.52 -15.11
CA TRP A 201 10.26 -7.19 -15.63
C TRP A 201 9.75 -7.18 -17.07
N ILE A 202 9.92 -8.26 -17.82
CA ILE A 202 9.40 -8.35 -19.19
C ILE A 202 7.90 -8.68 -19.13
N SER A 203 7.08 -7.67 -19.35
CA SER A 203 5.62 -7.79 -19.38
C SER A 203 4.98 -6.74 -20.30
N ALA A 204 3.74 -6.96 -20.73
CA ALA A 204 3.05 -6.09 -21.70
C ALA A 204 2.90 -4.63 -21.21
N ARG A 205 2.69 -4.42 -19.90
CA ARG A 205 2.51 -3.09 -19.28
C ARG A 205 3.68 -2.67 -18.40
N ARG A 206 4.88 -3.19 -18.70
CA ARG A 206 6.11 -2.99 -17.91
C ARG A 206 6.47 -1.52 -17.66
N LYS A 207 6.12 -0.60 -18.58
CA LYS A 207 6.40 0.85 -18.48
C LYS A 207 5.53 1.55 -17.44
N GLU A 208 4.37 0.98 -17.12
CA GLU A 208 3.43 1.51 -16.12
C GLU A 208 3.66 0.88 -14.74
N HIS A 209 4.59 -0.08 -14.62
CA HIS A 209 4.74 -0.92 -13.44
C HIS A 209 6.01 -0.56 -12.65
N PRO A 210 5.92 0.19 -11.54
CA PRO A 210 7.08 0.70 -10.82
C PRO A 210 7.99 -0.42 -10.31
N LYS A 211 7.42 -1.51 -9.77
CA LYS A 211 8.18 -2.70 -9.40
C LYS A 211 8.95 -3.32 -10.57
N LYS A 212 8.38 -3.42 -11.78
CA LYS A 212 9.10 -3.98 -12.93
C LYS A 212 10.25 -3.09 -13.37
N TYR A 213 10.04 -1.77 -13.32
CA TYR A 213 11.13 -0.85 -13.60
C TYR A 213 12.24 -0.97 -12.54
N LEU A 214 11.89 -1.09 -11.26
CA LEU A 214 12.85 -1.29 -10.18
C LEU A 214 13.61 -2.62 -10.28
N GLU A 215 12.91 -3.72 -10.60
CA GLU A 215 13.53 -5.02 -10.90
C GLU A 215 14.57 -4.88 -12.03
N TRP A 216 14.28 -4.10 -13.09
CA TRP A 216 15.19 -3.85 -14.19
C TRP A 216 16.36 -2.92 -13.82
N LEU A 217 16.10 -1.83 -13.08
CA LEU A 217 17.14 -0.92 -12.58
C LEU A 217 18.16 -1.68 -11.71
N MET A 218 17.69 -2.69 -10.98
CA MET A 218 18.50 -3.54 -10.11
C MET A 218 18.87 -4.88 -10.76
N ARG A 219 18.83 -4.98 -12.10
CA ARG A 219 19.15 -6.22 -12.80
C ARG A 219 20.59 -6.66 -12.59
N ASP A 220 20.77 -7.97 -12.48
CA ASP A 220 22.06 -8.63 -12.42
C ASP A 220 21.98 -9.93 -13.23
N HIS A 221 22.62 -9.92 -14.41
CA HIS A 221 22.56 -11.02 -15.37
C HIS A 221 23.18 -12.33 -14.84
N THR A 222 23.92 -12.27 -13.74
CA THR A 222 24.51 -13.46 -13.11
C THR A 222 23.52 -14.24 -12.24
N LEU A 223 22.43 -13.58 -11.80
CA LEU A 223 21.39 -14.17 -10.97
C LEU A 223 20.37 -14.98 -11.78
N GLY A 224 19.75 -15.98 -11.15
CA GLY A 224 18.73 -16.82 -11.79
C GLY A 224 17.50 -16.03 -12.24
N ASP A 225 17.00 -15.16 -11.37
CA ASP A 225 15.85 -14.28 -11.64
C ASP A 225 16.25 -12.95 -12.26
N CYS A 226 17.54 -12.78 -12.55
CA CYS A 226 18.15 -11.65 -13.22
C CYS A 226 17.95 -10.28 -12.55
N SER A 227 17.42 -10.22 -11.33
CA SER A 227 17.30 -9.00 -10.52
C SER A 227 17.76 -9.22 -9.09
N LYS A 228 18.35 -8.18 -8.50
CA LYS A 228 18.64 -8.11 -7.07
C LYS A 228 17.44 -7.65 -6.25
N TYR A 229 16.42 -7.06 -6.88
CA TYR A 229 15.29 -6.52 -6.14
C TYR A 229 14.43 -7.65 -5.56
N LEU A 230 14.40 -7.75 -4.24
CA LEU A 230 13.42 -8.54 -3.50
C LEU A 230 12.63 -7.61 -2.59
N GLU A 231 11.31 -7.58 -2.74
CA GLU A 231 10.41 -6.74 -1.92
C GLU A 231 10.71 -6.89 -0.43
N GLN A 232 10.91 -8.14 0.01
CA GLN A 232 11.09 -8.46 1.42
C GLN A 232 12.48 -8.09 1.99
N HIS A 233 13.39 -7.59 1.16
CA HIS A 233 14.74 -7.16 1.54
C HIS A 233 15.05 -5.76 1.01
N GLU A 234 15.28 -5.60 -0.29
CA GLU A 234 15.60 -4.32 -0.94
C GLU A 234 14.43 -3.34 -0.82
N GLY A 235 13.19 -3.80 -1.06
CA GLY A 235 11.99 -2.98 -0.89
C GLY A 235 11.84 -2.44 0.53
N VAL A 236 11.98 -3.30 1.55
CA VAL A 236 11.96 -2.90 2.97
C VAL A 236 13.06 -1.88 3.29
N ARG A 237 14.28 -2.07 2.76
CA ARG A 237 15.38 -1.12 2.97
C ARG A 237 15.10 0.23 2.33
N LEU A 238 14.56 0.24 1.11
CA LEU A 238 14.17 1.47 0.40
C LEU A 238 13.07 2.20 1.17
N LEU A 239 11.99 1.51 1.54
CA LEU A 239 10.89 2.06 2.35
C LEU A 239 11.40 2.63 3.68
N GLY A 240 12.32 1.94 4.33
CA GLY A 240 12.98 2.40 5.55
C GLY A 240 13.89 3.62 5.35
N LYS A 241 14.35 3.92 4.14
CA LYS A 241 15.23 5.06 3.85
C LYS A 241 14.52 6.26 3.26
N LEU A 242 13.23 6.15 2.93
CA LEU A 242 12.48 7.25 2.33
C LEU A 242 12.53 8.51 3.18
N ASN A 243 12.93 9.59 2.54
CA ASN A 243 12.75 10.95 3.00
C ASN A 243 11.32 11.39 2.67
N TRP A 244 10.39 11.05 3.56
CA TRP A 244 8.97 11.38 3.40
C TRP A 244 8.68 12.86 3.12
N PRO A 245 9.36 13.85 3.76
CA PRO A 245 9.24 15.25 3.37
C PRO A 245 9.52 15.51 1.89
N THR A 246 10.49 14.80 1.31
CA THR A 246 10.83 14.90 -0.12
C THR A 246 9.76 14.25 -0.99
N VAL A 247 9.32 13.04 -0.64
CA VAL A 247 8.24 12.32 -1.34
C VAL A 247 6.97 13.18 -1.42
N LEU A 248 6.58 13.80 -0.30
CA LEU A 248 5.35 14.59 -0.20
C LEU A 248 5.53 16.10 -0.46
N ALA A 249 6.70 16.52 -0.96
CA ALA A 249 7.02 17.94 -1.19
C ALA A 249 6.12 18.58 -2.26
N THR A 250 5.86 17.86 -3.35
CA THR A 250 5.00 18.34 -4.45
C THR A 250 3.54 18.16 -4.06
N SER A 251 2.81 19.27 -3.90
CA SER A 251 1.44 19.26 -3.38
C SER A 251 0.44 18.49 -4.25
N THR A 252 0.66 18.41 -5.56
CA THR A 252 -0.22 17.73 -6.52
C THR A 252 0.18 16.27 -6.78
N TRP A 253 1.24 15.78 -6.15
CA TRP A 253 1.69 14.39 -6.27
C TRP A 253 1.32 13.59 -5.02
N PHE A 254 1.28 12.27 -5.19
CA PHE A 254 1.00 11.29 -4.15
C PHE A 254 -0.33 11.49 -3.41
N PRO A 255 -1.46 11.73 -4.11
CA PRO A 255 -2.73 11.99 -3.45
C PRO A 255 -3.22 10.84 -2.55
N TYR A 256 -2.95 9.58 -2.88
CA TYR A 256 -3.36 8.44 -2.05
C TYR A 256 -2.49 8.29 -0.81
N LEU A 257 -1.16 8.36 -0.95
CA LEU A 257 -0.24 8.38 0.18
C LEU A 257 -0.49 9.60 1.08
N ARG A 258 -0.78 10.76 0.51
CA ARG A 258 -1.14 11.96 1.29
C ARG A 258 -2.43 11.72 2.07
N ALA A 259 -3.47 11.13 1.47
CA ALA A 259 -4.69 10.77 2.19
C ALA A 259 -4.43 9.83 3.38
N LEU A 260 -3.51 8.86 3.26
CA LEU A 260 -3.08 8.00 4.37
C LEU A 260 -2.44 8.80 5.50
N VAL A 261 -1.44 9.64 5.18
CA VAL A 261 -0.73 10.44 6.20
C VAL A 261 -1.68 11.43 6.87
N ARG A 262 -2.54 12.10 6.11
CA ARG A 262 -3.52 13.08 6.61
C ARG A 262 -4.58 12.44 7.50
N ASP A 263 -5.01 11.22 7.17
CA ASP A 263 -5.89 10.45 8.03
C ASP A 263 -5.22 10.05 9.35
N LEU A 264 -3.96 9.61 9.31
CA LEU A 264 -3.18 9.34 10.52
C LEU A 264 -3.02 10.60 11.37
N GLU A 265 -2.67 11.75 10.80
CA GLU A 265 -2.54 13.01 11.57
C GLU A 265 -3.83 13.33 12.35
N ALA A 266 -4.97 13.24 11.67
CA ALA A 266 -6.26 13.53 12.26
C ALA A 266 -6.72 12.47 13.26
N ALA A 267 -6.34 11.20 13.09
CA ALA A 267 -6.70 10.13 14.01
C ALA A 267 -5.84 10.13 15.27
N LEU A 268 -4.55 10.45 15.12
CA LEU A 268 -3.58 10.49 16.19
C LEU A 268 -3.61 11.81 16.96
N GLY A 269 -4.14 12.87 16.36
CA GLY A 269 -4.16 14.22 16.95
C GLY A 269 -2.78 14.88 16.97
N SER A 270 -1.87 14.43 16.10
CA SER A 270 -0.48 14.90 16.00
C SER A 270 -0.09 15.08 14.53
N SER A 271 0.79 16.04 14.24
CA SER A 271 1.28 16.28 12.88
C SER A 271 2.42 15.33 12.53
N ALA A 272 2.48 14.90 11.28
CA ALA A 272 3.59 14.10 10.77
C ALA A 272 4.87 14.93 10.74
N VAL A 273 5.97 14.37 11.25
CA VAL A 273 7.25 15.07 11.34
C VAL A 273 7.77 15.44 9.95
N GLY A 274 7.95 16.74 9.72
CA GLY A 274 8.58 17.28 8.52
C GLY A 274 7.71 17.24 7.25
N ILE A 275 6.45 16.83 7.35
CA ILE A 275 5.55 16.77 6.19
C ILE A 275 4.84 18.12 6.01
N PRO A 276 4.83 18.69 4.80
CA PRO A 276 4.06 19.90 4.52
C PRO A 276 2.55 19.68 4.78
N THR A 277 1.94 20.58 5.53
CA THR A 277 0.49 20.59 5.74
C THR A 277 -0.22 21.11 4.49
N GLY A 278 -0.77 20.22 3.67
CA GLY A 278 -1.56 20.58 2.49
C GLY A 278 -1.22 19.72 1.27
N GLY A 279 -1.92 20.01 0.17
CA GLY A 279 -1.83 19.27 -1.10
C GLY A 279 -3.10 18.48 -1.40
N ASP A 280 -3.11 17.93 -2.62
CA ASP A 280 -4.24 17.17 -3.13
C ASP A 280 -4.29 15.81 -2.44
N GLU A 281 -5.46 15.45 -1.94
CA GLU A 281 -5.73 14.14 -1.36
C GLU A 281 -6.64 13.33 -2.30
N ALA A 282 -6.41 12.03 -2.40
CA ALA A 282 -7.21 11.17 -3.25
C ALA A 282 -8.65 11.14 -2.71
N PRO A 283 -9.66 11.57 -3.50
CA PRO A 283 -10.98 11.81 -2.94
C PRO A 283 -11.69 10.52 -2.48
N LEU A 284 -11.27 9.38 -3.02
CA LEU A 284 -11.85 8.09 -2.70
C LEU A 284 -11.43 7.58 -1.31
N THR A 285 -10.24 7.92 -0.82
CA THR A 285 -9.68 7.46 0.46
C THR A 285 -9.39 8.60 1.45
N SER A 286 -9.58 9.87 1.07
CA SER A 286 -9.46 10.99 2.00
C SER A 286 -10.61 11.00 3.01
N MET A 287 -10.27 11.23 4.27
CA MET A 287 -11.24 11.42 5.35
C MET A 287 -11.88 12.81 5.36
N PHE A 288 -11.31 13.79 4.64
CA PHE A 288 -11.77 15.18 4.63
C PHE A 288 -12.82 15.47 3.56
N ASN A 289 -13.22 14.46 2.80
CA ASN A 289 -14.38 14.57 1.94
C ASN A 289 -15.67 14.42 2.76
N GLU A 290 -16.56 15.40 2.66
CA GLU A 290 -17.86 15.39 3.34
C GLU A 290 -18.64 14.12 2.99
N ARG A 291 -18.89 13.27 3.99
CA ARG A 291 -19.68 12.05 3.86
C ARG A 291 -20.70 12.00 4.98
N SER A 292 -21.98 12.01 4.63
CA SER A 292 -23.09 12.03 5.57
C SER A 292 -23.25 10.73 6.37
N ASN A 293 -22.58 9.64 5.97
CA ASN A 293 -22.70 8.33 6.62
C ASN A 293 -21.50 7.41 6.31
N PRO A 294 -20.34 7.61 6.93
CA PRO A 294 -19.19 6.71 6.75
C PRO A 294 -19.54 5.27 7.17
N ILE A 295 -18.98 4.27 6.46
CA ILE A 295 -18.95 2.86 6.89
C ILE A 295 -17.62 2.51 7.56
N LEU A 296 -16.52 3.14 7.12
CA LEU A 296 -15.23 3.19 7.81
C LEU A 296 -14.88 4.65 8.09
N ARG A 297 -13.87 4.92 8.93
CA ARG A 297 -13.43 6.29 9.27
C ARG A 297 -13.20 7.18 8.06
N ASN A 298 -12.53 6.67 7.03
CA ASN A 298 -12.27 7.39 5.79
C ASN A 298 -13.09 6.88 4.59
N LEU A 299 -13.96 5.87 4.78
CA LEU A 299 -14.88 5.34 3.74
C LEU A 299 -16.33 5.66 4.05
#